data_AF-A0A2W2HC11-F1
#
_entry.id   AF-A0A2W2HC11-F1
#
_cell.length_a   1.000
_cell.length_b   1.000
_cell.length_c   1.000
_cell.angle_alpha   90.00
_cell.angle_beta   90.00
_cell.angle_gamma   90.00
#
_symmetry.space_group_name_H-M   'P 1'
#
loop_
_entity.id
_entity.type
_entity.pdbx_description
1 polymer ?
#
loop_
_entity_poly.entity_id
_entity_poly.type
_entity_poly.pdbx_seq_one_letter_code
_entity_poly.pdbx_strand_id
1 'polypeptide(L)' 'MTGTGSGAFDALDRLRASGHPVDLLDERQQRVFAQLNEAEVDLLNSIKQRLDEVAGEVEGQELKLI' A
#
# COMPACT_ATOMS: atom_id res chain seq x y z
N MET A 1 2.94 0.15 -30.03
CA MET A 1 3.12 -1.10 -29.25
C MET A 1 4.55 -1.14 -28.74
N THR A 2 4.80 -0.66 -27.52
CA THR A 2 6.10 -0.76 -26.85
C THR A 2 5.87 -1.48 -25.53
N GLY A 3 5.97 -2.81 -25.57
CA GLY A 3 5.97 -3.63 -24.37
C GLY A 3 7.31 -3.48 -23.67
N THR A 4 7.34 -2.73 -22.57
CA THR A 4 8.42 -2.81 -21.57
C THR A 4 8.14 -4.02 -20.68
N GLY A 5 8.34 -5.21 -21.23
CA GLY A 5 8.50 -6.41 -20.42
C GLY A 5 9.96 -6.49 -19.97
N SER A 6 10.28 -5.91 -18.82
CA SER A 6 11.52 -6.20 -18.11
C SER A 6 11.10 -6.70 -16.73
N GLY A 7 11.51 -7.92 -16.35
CA GLY A 7 11.18 -8.55 -15.06
C GLY A 7 11.81 -7.87 -13.85
N ALA A 8 11.92 -6.54 -13.87
CA ALA A 8 12.30 -5.73 -12.74
C ALA A 8 11.10 -5.55 -11.81
N PHE A 9 11.36 -5.59 -10.51
CA PHE A 9 10.36 -5.36 -9.47
C PHE A 9 9.77 -3.95 -9.60
N ASP A 10 8.44 -3.85 -9.66
CA ASP A 10 7.69 -2.59 -9.62
C ASP A 10 6.93 -2.48 -8.29
N ALA A 11 7.43 -1.60 -7.43
CA ALA A 11 6.86 -1.38 -6.11
C ALA A 11 5.45 -0.79 -6.16
N LEU A 12 5.18 0.13 -7.09
CA LEU A 12 3.88 0.81 -7.17
C LEU A 12 2.81 -0.15 -7.68
N ASP A 13 3.14 -0.97 -8.68
CA ASP A 13 2.22 -1.99 -9.18
C ASP A 13 1.92 -3.04 -8.11
N ARG A 14 2.92 -3.46 -7.33
CA ARG A 14 2.72 -4.42 -6.24
C ARG A 14 1.86 -3.85 -5.12
N LEU A 15 2.12 -2.62 -4.69
CA LEU A 15 1.33 -1.93 -3.67
C LEU A 15 -0.12 -1.70 -4.14
N ARG A 16 -0.31 -1.31 -5.41
CA ARG A 16 -1.64 -1.17 -6.02
C ARG A 16 -2.40 -2.48 -6.02
N ALA A 17 -1.76 -3.57 -6.43
CA ALA A 17 -2.36 -4.91 -6.43
C ALA A 17 -2.76 -5.39 -5.03
N SER A 18 -2.07 -4.92 -3.99
CA SER A 18 -2.37 -5.18 -2.58
C SER A 18 -3.41 -4.21 -1.97
N GLY A 19 -4.02 -3.34 -2.78
CA GLY A 19 -5.09 -2.44 -2.35
C GLY A 19 -4.60 -1.23 -1.55
N HIS A 20 -3.33 -0.85 -1.65
CA HIS A 20 -2.88 0.45 -1.16
C HIS A 20 -3.36 1.56 -2.11
N PRO A 21 -3.80 2.72 -1.59
CA PRO A 21 -4.32 3.82 -2.40
C PRO A 21 -3.21 4.65 -3.07
N VAL A 22 -2.27 3.98 -3.75
CA VAL A 22 -1.11 4.63 -4.38
C VAL A 22 -1.51 5.59 -5.51
N ASP A 23 -2.70 5.43 -6.09
CA ASP A 23 -3.24 6.31 -7.12
C ASP A 23 -3.75 7.66 -6.56
N LEU A 24 -3.90 7.77 -5.24
CA LEU A 24 -4.21 9.05 -4.57
C LEU A 24 -2.95 9.87 -4.27
N LEU A 25 -1.76 9.28 -4.44
CA LEU A 25 -0.50 9.94 -4.19
C LEU A 25 -0.16 10.91 -5.32
N ASP A 26 0.42 12.05 -4.97
CA ASP A 26 1.01 12.96 -5.96
C ASP A 26 2.28 12.36 -6.60
N GLU A 27 2.75 12.96 -7.71
CA GLU A 27 3.92 12.45 -8.44
C GLU A 27 5.19 12.37 -7.58
N ARG A 28 5.37 13.30 -6.63
CA ARG A 28 6.55 13.30 -5.75
C ARG A 28 6.47 12.13 -4.78
N GLN A 29 5.30 11.89 -4.21
CA GLN A 29 5.04 10.77 -3.32
C GLN A 29 5.21 9.44 -4.06
N GLN A 30 4.64 9.30 -5.25
CA GLN A 30 4.80 8.10 -6.08
C GLN A 30 6.28 7.80 -6.36
N ARG A 31 7.11 8.83 -6.65
CA ARG A 31 8.56 8.65 -6.83
C ARG A 31 9.29 8.14 -5.58
N VAL A 32 8.79 8.45 -4.39
CA VAL A 32 9.36 7.91 -3.14
C VAL A 32 8.99 6.44 -2.99
N PHE A 33 7.70 6.10 -3.18
CA PHE A 33 7.24 4.72 -3.08
C PHE A 33 7.81 3.81 -4.18
N ALA A 34 8.11 4.34 -5.37
CA ALA A 34 8.76 3.61 -6.45
C ALA A 34 10.20 3.18 -6.13
N GLN A 35 10.84 3.76 -5.10
CA GLN A 35 12.20 3.39 -4.67
C GLN A 35 12.21 2.20 -3.69
N LEU A 36 11.04 1.76 -3.23
CA LEU A 36 10.94 0.64 -2.30
C LEU A 36 11.39 -0.64 -3.00
N ASN A 37 12.10 -1.48 -2.24
CA ASN A 37 12.43 -2.83 -2.67
C ASN A 37 11.33 -3.84 -2.29
N GLU A 38 11.50 -5.09 -2.74
CA GLU A 38 10.52 -6.16 -2.51
C GLU A 38 10.26 -6.43 -1.03
N ALA A 39 11.30 -6.48 -0.20
CA ALA A 39 11.15 -6.72 1.24
C ALA A 39 10.41 -5.58 1.96
N GLU A 40 10.62 -4.34 1.53
CA GLU A 40 9.92 -3.19 2.09
C GLU A 40 8.43 -3.18 1.70
N VAL A 41 8.12 -3.54 0.45
CA VAL A 41 6.72 -3.69 0.00
C VAL A 41 6.02 -4.84 0.72
N ASP A 42 6.70 -5.97 0.92
CA ASP A 42 6.15 -7.10 1.68
C ASP A 42 5.88 -6.71 3.14
N LEU A 43 6.78 -5.94 3.75
CA LEU A 43 6.57 -5.41 5.10
C LEU A 43 5.35 -4.48 5.16
N LEU A 44 5.22 -3.54 4.21
CA LEU A 44 4.06 -2.64 4.15
C LEU A 44 2.74 -3.40 3.97
N ASN A 45 2.74 -4.43 3.13
CA ASN A 45 1.60 -5.32 2.95
C ASN A 45 1.25 -6.07 4.25
N SER A 46 2.26 -6.59 4.96
CA SER A 46 2.05 -7.26 6.24
C SER A 46 1.46 -6.32 7.30
N ILE A 47 1.95 -5.08 7.37
CA ILE A 47 1.41 -4.07 8.28
C ILE A 47 -0.04 -3.74 7.93
N LYS A 48 -0.34 -3.49 6.65
CA LYS A 48 -1.71 -3.23 6.19
C LYS A 48 -2.65 -4.37 6.56
N GLN A 49 -2.26 -5.62 6.32
CA GLN A 49 -3.08 -6.78 6.67
C GLN A 49 -3.40 -6.82 8.16
N ARG A 50 -2.41 -6.62 9.03
CA ARG A 50 -2.62 -6.60 10.49
C ARG A 50 -3.55 -5.47 10.93
N LEU A 51 -3.49 -4.32 10.25
CA LEU A 51 -4.40 -3.20 10.50
C LEU A 51 -5.82 -3.52 10.04
N ASP A 52 -5.97 -4.12 8.86
CA ASP A 52 -7.25 -4.54 8.31
C ASP A 52 -7.92 -5.63 9.21
N GLU A 53 -7.12 -6.52 9.81
CA GLU A 53 -7.59 -7.55 10.76
C GLU A 53 -8.19 -6.97 12.05
N VAL A 54 -7.70 -5.82 12.52
CA VAL A 54 -8.20 -5.15 13.74
C VAL A 54 -9.17 -4.01 13.44
N ALA A 55 -9.39 -3.65 12.17
CA ALA A 55 -10.20 -2.50 11.77
C ALA A 55 -11.63 -2.58 12.32
N GLY A 56 -12.24 -3.76 12.32
CA GLY A 56 -13.57 -3.99 12.88
C GLY A 56 -13.69 -3.71 14.39
N GLU A 57 -12.60 -3.79 15.15
CA GLU A 57 -12.57 -3.48 16.59
C GLU A 57 -12.45 -1.97 16.87
N VAL A 58 -12.07 -1.18 15.87
CA VAL A 58 -11.82 0.26 15.97
C VAL A 58 -12.91 1.08 15.29
N GLU A 59 -13.45 0.64 14.15
CA GLU A 59 -14.51 1.34 13.40
C GLU A 59 -15.88 1.31 14.12
N GLY A 60 -16.05 0.44 15.12
CA GLY A 60 -17.27 0.32 15.92
C GLY A 60 -17.25 1.07 17.26
N GLN A 61 -16.15 1.74 17.62
CA GLN A 61 -16.12 2.55 18.84
C GLN A 61 -16.76 3.91 18.56
N GLU A 62 -18.10 3.96 18.60
CA GLU A 62 -18.77 5.18 19.03
C GLU A 62 -18.25 5.47 20.45
N LEU A 63 -17.22 6.30 20.55
CA LEU A 63 -16.85 6.94 21.80
C LEU A 63 -18.09 7.73 22.24
N LYS A 64 -18.94 7.11 23.06
CA LYS A 64 -19.91 7.82 23.88
C LYS A 64 -19.09 8.72 24.80
N LEU A 65 -18.84 9.95 24.34
CA LEU A 65 -18.54 11.05 25.24
C LEU A 65 -19.76 11.20 26.14
N ILE A 66 -19.63 10.65 27.35
CA ILE A 66 -20.43 10.99 28.53
C ILE A 66 -20.06 12.40 29.01
#